data_AF-H0FDV5-F1
#
_entry.id   AF-H0FDV5-F1
#
_cell.length_a   1.000
_cell.length_b   1.000
_cell.length_c   1.000
_cell.angle_alpha   90.00
_cell.angle_beta   90.00
_cell.angle_gamma   90.00
#
_symmetry.space_group_name_H-M   'P 1'
#
loop_
_entity.id
_entity.type
_entity.pdbx_description
1 polymer ?
#
loop_
_entity_poly.entity_id
_entity_poly.type
_entity_poly.pdbx_seq_one_letter_code
_entity_poly.pdbx_strand_id
1 'polypeptide(L)'
;MHEDGVVSQQGGARSYTAFADIQDLLLFAAGPDAAGPVDSLAYRSRTEGPWTLASHVDEFSKFLDAFRSHYVAQRLPVLEALTEQGARATFRYIVGGEFPNLETRELSLSAQGLHIGAAAWPYESLLRIDLNDWTDTISLQDDSGKAVFSCPVTRMLSSDLFVNLVYDQLGQTAEYA
;
A
#
# COMPACT_ATOMS: atom_id res chain seq x y z
N MET A 1 -20.11 5.00 1.00
CA MET A 1 -19.34 3.85 0.49
C MET A 1 -20.33 2.89 -0.16
N HIS A 2 -19.95 2.24 -1.27
CA HIS A 2 -20.70 1.14 -1.88
C HIS A 2 -19.93 -0.16 -1.66
N GLU A 3 -20.56 -1.31 -1.90
CA GLU A 3 -19.96 -2.63 -1.71
C GLU A 3 -18.67 -2.81 -2.52
N ASP A 4 -18.70 -2.42 -3.80
CA ASP A 4 -17.58 -2.61 -4.75
C ASP A 4 -16.69 -1.38 -4.94
N GLY A 5 -16.99 -0.28 -4.26
CA GLY A 5 -16.22 0.94 -4.47
C GLY A 5 -16.68 2.16 -3.70
N VAL A 6 -16.07 3.27 -4.04
CA VAL A 6 -16.31 4.55 -3.38
C VAL A 6 -16.89 5.54 -4.36
N VAL A 7 -17.93 6.23 -3.90
CA VAL A 7 -18.48 7.38 -4.57
C VAL A 7 -17.92 8.62 -3.91
N SER A 8 -17.33 9.51 -4.69
CA SER A 8 -16.93 10.84 -4.25
C SER A 8 -17.80 11.89 -4.93
N GLN A 9 -18.01 13.01 -4.23
CA GLN A 9 -18.68 14.18 -4.78
C GLN A 9 -17.79 15.39 -4.57
N GLN A 10 -17.36 16.02 -5.66
CA GLN A 10 -16.53 17.23 -5.64
C GLN A 10 -17.09 18.24 -6.64
N GLY A 11 -17.33 19.47 -6.19
CA GLY A 11 -17.84 20.55 -7.07
C GLY A 11 -19.16 20.22 -7.78
N GLY A 12 -20.00 19.37 -7.19
CA GLY A 12 -21.26 18.90 -7.79
C GLY A 12 -21.11 17.73 -8.77
N ALA A 13 -19.88 17.36 -9.16
CA ALA A 13 -19.62 16.16 -9.94
C ALA A 13 -19.56 14.94 -9.01
N ARG A 14 -20.24 13.87 -9.40
CA ARG A 14 -20.22 12.57 -8.73
C ARG A 14 -19.32 11.63 -9.52
N SER A 15 -18.34 11.01 -8.86
CA SER A 15 -17.49 10.00 -9.47
C SER A 15 -17.54 8.71 -8.68
N TYR A 16 -17.34 7.58 -9.36
CA TYR A 16 -17.25 6.26 -8.76
C TYR A 16 -15.87 5.68 -9.07
N THR A 17 -15.25 5.08 -8.06
CA THR A 17 -13.99 4.33 -8.20
C THR A 17 -14.19 2.95 -7.58
N ALA A 18 -14.03 1.89 -8.37
CA ALA A 18 -14.05 0.53 -7.84
C ALA A 18 -12.82 0.31 -6.95
N PHE A 19 -12.96 -0.46 -5.86
CA PHE A 19 -11.82 -0.76 -5.00
C PHE A 19 -10.71 -1.51 -5.76
N ALA A 20 -11.11 -2.41 -6.65
CA ALA A 20 -10.22 -3.13 -7.56
C ALA A 20 -9.42 -2.23 -8.51
N ASP A 21 -9.85 -0.97 -8.75
CA ASP A 21 -9.18 -0.03 -9.65
C ASP A 21 -8.30 0.98 -8.92
N ILE A 22 -8.34 1.03 -7.59
CA ILE A 22 -7.48 1.92 -6.80
C ILE A 22 -6.04 1.44 -6.91
N GLN A 23 -5.16 2.30 -7.42
CA GLN A 23 -3.73 2.01 -7.56
C GLN A 23 -2.95 2.47 -6.33
N ASP A 24 -3.31 3.64 -5.80
CA ASP A 24 -2.72 4.17 -4.57
C ASP A 24 -3.77 4.50 -3.54
N LEU A 25 -3.44 4.13 -2.31
CA LEU A 25 -4.06 4.61 -1.09
C LEU A 25 -2.98 5.27 -0.22
N LEU A 26 -3.21 6.50 0.20
CA LEU A 26 -2.40 7.24 1.16
C LEU A 26 -3.21 7.42 2.44
N LEU A 27 -2.60 7.06 3.57
CA LEU A 27 -3.13 7.31 4.92
C LEU A 27 -2.23 8.33 5.62
N PHE A 28 -2.82 9.40 6.14
CA PHE A 28 -2.04 10.49 6.74
C PHE A 28 -2.84 11.26 7.79
N ALA A 29 -2.14 11.98 8.67
CA ALA A 29 -2.71 12.97 9.55
C ALA A 29 -2.77 14.33 8.83
N ALA A 30 -3.96 14.89 8.67
CA ALA A 30 -4.17 16.21 8.09
C ALA A 30 -4.08 17.27 9.18
N GLY A 31 -2.90 17.88 9.31
CA GLY A 31 -2.70 18.96 10.25
C GLY A 31 -1.23 19.38 10.35
N PRO A 32 -0.94 20.43 11.12
CA PRO A 32 0.43 20.89 11.36
C PRO A 32 1.29 19.85 12.08
N ASP A 33 0.66 18.90 12.77
CA ASP A 33 1.33 17.76 13.39
C ASP A 33 1.18 16.50 12.51
N ALA A 34 2.08 16.38 11.53
CA ALA A 34 2.14 15.22 10.63
C ALA A 34 2.53 13.91 11.34
N ALA A 35 2.82 13.94 12.65
CA ALA A 35 3.05 12.76 13.49
C ALA A 35 1.79 12.32 14.29
N GLY A 36 0.66 13.01 14.10
CA GLY A 36 -0.62 12.69 14.74
C GLY A 36 -1.29 11.41 14.21
N PRO A 37 -2.43 11.01 14.81
CA PRO A 37 -3.20 9.86 14.33
C PRO A 37 -3.71 10.10 12.91
N VAL A 38 -3.74 9.03 12.11
CA VAL A 38 -4.34 9.07 10.75
C VAL A 38 -5.80 9.49 10.87
N ASP A 39 -6.14 10.63 10.25
CA ASP A 39 -7.49 11.21 10.23
C ASP A 39 -7.98 11.51 8.80
N SER A 40 -7.13 11.20 7.81
CA SER A 40 -7.38 11.49 6.40
C SER A 40 -6.88 10.35 5.53
N LEU A 41 -7.60 10.12 4.43
CA LEU A 41 -7.17 9.21 3.38
C LEU A 41 -7.31 9.86 2.01
N ALA A 42 -6.38 9.55 1.12
CA ALA A 42 -6.45 9.95 -0.27
C ALA A 42 -6.20 8.73 -1.16
N TYR A 43 -6.92 8.63 -2.27
CA TYR A 43 -6.72 7.55 -3.23
C TYR A 43 -6.77 8.04 -4.67
N ARG A 44 -6.20 7.25 -5.59
CA ARG A 44 -6.29 7.48 -7.03
C ARG A 44 -6.25 6.17 -7.81
N SER A 45 -6.96 6.16 -8.94
CA SER A 45 -7.02 5.01 -9.86
C SER A 45 -5.93 5.02 -10.94
N ARG A 46 -5.10 6.07 -10.99
CA ARG A 46 -3.96 6.21 -11.90
C ARG A 46 -2.81 6.92 -11.20
N THR A 47 -1.58 6.43 -11.38
CA THR A 47 -0.35 7.01 -10.80
C THR A 47 -0.14 8.51 -11.09
N GLU A 48 -0.52 9.00 -12.28
CA GLU A 48 -0.41 10.42 -12.62
C GLU A 48 -1.75 11.16 -12.50
N GLY A 49 -2.77 10.48 -11.96
CA GLY A 49 -4.12 11.00 -11.81
C GLY A 49 -4.28 11.89 -10.58
N PRO A 50 -5.36 12.68 -10.53
CA PRO A 50 -5.71 13.47 -9.37
C PRO A 50 -6.04 12.58 -8.16
N TRP A 51 -5.71 13.06 -6.98
CA TRP A 51 -6.12 12.44 -5.73
C TRP A 51 -7.58 12.73 -5.43
N THR A 52 -8.33 11.69 -5.05
CA THR A 52 -9.59 11.84 -4.35
C THR A 52 -9.32 11.84 -2.86
N LEU A 53 -9.56 12.97 -2.21
CA LEU A 53 -9.40 13.13 -0.77
C LEU A 53 -10.72 12.78 -0.06
N ALA A 54 -10.63 11.91 0.94
CA ALA A 54 -11.68 11.71 1.92
C ALA A 54 -11.16 12.26 3.28
N SER A 55 -11.48 13.52 3.53
CA SER A 55 -11.23 14.21 4.81
C SER A 55 -12.56 14.65 5.41
N HIS A 56 -12.60 14.85 6.74
CA HIS A 56 -13.79 15.27 7.48
C HIS A 56 -14.99 14.31 7.34
N VAL A 57 -14.72 13.01 7.27
CA VAL A 57 -15.76 11.98 7.30
C VAL A 57 -16.20 11.75 8.75
N ASP A 58 -17.50 11.83 9.01
CA ASP A 58 -18.07 11.46 10.31
C ASP A 58 -17.70 10.01 10.65
N GLU A 59 -17.30 9.75 11.90
CA GLU A 59 -16.84 8.45 12.34
C GLU A 59 -15.67 7.91 11.48
N PHE A 60 -14.70 8.77 11.14
CA PHE A 60 -13.57 8.47 10.24
C PHE A 60 -12.90 7.12 10.52
N SER A 61 -12.67 6.74 11.77
CA SER A 61 -12.10 5.43 12.11
C SER A 61 -12.91 4.27 11.56
N LYS A 62 -14.25 4.26 11.72
CA LYS A 62 -15.11 3.20 11.17
C LYS A 62 -15.11 3.21 9.65
N PHE A 63 -15.14 4.41 9.06
CA PHE A 63 -15.04 4.56 7.61
C PHE A 63 -13.71 4.02 7.08
N LEU A 64 -12.60 4.34 7.72
CA LEU A 64 -11.26 3.88 7.37
C LEU A 64 -11.15 2.36 7.46
N ASP A 65 -11.63 1.76 8.56
CA ASP A 65 -11.60 0.31 8.74
C ASP A 65 -12.40 -0.40 7.63
N ALA A 66 -13.59 0.10 7.32
CA ALA A 66 -14.40 -0.44 6.25
C ALA A 66 -13.73 -0.23 4.88
N PHE A 67 -13.21 0.96 4.60
CA PHE A 67 -12.49 1.25 3.35
C PHE A 67 -11.32 0.29 3.15
N ARG A 68 -10.45 0.15 4.16
CA ARG A 68 -9.26 -0.72 4.08
C ARG A 68 -9.65 -2.18 3.88
N SER A 69 -10.67 -2.66 4.60
CA SER A 69 -11.18 -4.02 4.46
C SER A 69 -11.68 -4.30 3.04
N HIS A 70 -12.57 -3.44 2.50
CA HIS A 70 -13.09 -3.60 1.14
C HIS A 70 -12.00 -3.42 0.08
N TYR A 71 -11.07 -2.47 0.28
CA TYR A 71 -9.94 -2.24 -0.61
C TYR A 71 -9.04 -3.46 -0.71
N VAL A 72 -8.62 -4.03 0.42
CA VAL A 72 -7.81 -5.25 0.45
C VAL A 72 -8.56 -6.41 -0.20
N ALA A 73 -9.80 -6.65 0.20
CA ALA A 73 -10.59 -7.79 -0.31
C ALA A 73 -10.77 -7.79 -1.84
N GLN A 74 -10.78 -6.62 -2.48
CA GLN A 74 -11.04 -6.50 -3.92
C GLN A 74 -9.79 -6.23 -4.75
N ARG A 75 -8.81 -5.50 -4.21
CA ARG A 75 -7.59 -5.16 -4.96
C ARG A 75 -6.50 -6.23 -4.80
N LEU A 76 -6.41 -6.89 -3.65
CA LEU A 76 -5.38 -7.91 -3.42
C LEU A 76 -5.45 -9.05 -4.46
N PRO A 77 -6.63 -9.65 -4.76
CA PRO A 77 -6.71 -10.71 -5.76
C PRO A 77 -6.30 -10.27 -7.17
N VAL A 78 -6.49 -8.99 -7.50
CA VAL A 78 -6.05 -8.43 -8.79
C VAL A 78 -4.52 -8.39 -8.88
N LEU A 79 -3.84 -8.03 -7.78
CA LEU A 79 -2.38 -8.01 -7.73
C LEU A 79 -1.78 -9.42 -7.70
N GLU A 80 -2.40 -10.34 -6.95
CA GLU A 80 -2.02 -11.77 -6.93
C GLU A 80 -2.09 -12.37 -8.33
N ALA A 81 -3.24 -12.25 -9.00
CA ALA A 81 -3.42 -12.74 -10.37
C ALA A 81 -2.41 -12.11 -11.37
N LEU A 82 -2.06 -10.84 -11.17
CA LEU A 82 -1.05 -10.16 -11.98
C LEU A 82 0.35 -10.79 -11.76
N THR A 83 0.72 -11.08 -10.51
CA THR A 83 1.99 -11.73 -10.20
C THR A 83 2.07 -13.18 -10.67
N GLU A 84 0.97 -13.93 -10.59
CA GLU A 84 0.85 -15.30 -11.12
C GLU A 84 1.04 -15.36 -12.63
N GLN A 85 0.59 -14.32 -13.34
CA GLN A 85 0.80 -14.16 -14.78
C GLN A 85 2.24 -13.73 -15.15
N GLY A 86 3.15 -13.65 -14.17
CA GLY A 86 4.55 -13.29 -14.35
C GLY A 86 4.79 -11.77 -14.46
N ALA A 87 3.77 -10.95 -14.25
CA ALA A 87 3.92 -9.50 -14.20
C ALA A 87 4.34 -9.05 -12.78
N ARG A 88 4.65 -7.76 -12.65
CA ARG A 88 5.10 -7.15 -11.39
C ARG A 88 4.01 -6.30 -10.77
N ALA A 89 3.69 -6.53 -9.51
CA ALA A 89 2.88 -5.65 -8.70
C ALA A 89 3.74 -4.48 -8.21
N THR A 90 3.53 -3.29 -8.77
CA THR A 90 4.31 -2.09 -8.45
C THR A 90 3.67 -1.28 -7.33
N PHE A 91 4.49 -0.89 -6.37
CA PHE A 91 4.14 -0.05 -5.23
C PHE A 91 5.02 1.20 -5.20
N ARG A 92 4.54 2.23 -4.50
CA ARG A 92 5.28 3.48 -4.36
C ARG A 92 5.39 3.89 -2.90
N TYR A 93 6.53 4.45 -2.57
CA TYR A 93 6.81 4.99 -1.25
C TYR A 93 7.31 6.43 -1.36
N ILE A 94 6.93 7.23 -0.38
CA ILE A 94 7.16 8.68 -0.35
C ILE A 94 8.59 8.94 0.14
N VAL A 95 9.38 9.61 -0.70
CA VAL A 95 10.75 10.05 -0.36
C VAL A 95 10.82 11.55 -0.05
N GLY A 96 9.82 12.33 -0.46
CA GLY A 96 9.76 13.77 -0.23
C GLY A 96 8.43 14.39 -0.64
N GLY A 97 8.35 15.72 -0.60
CA GLY A 97 7.17 16.50 -0.97
C GLY A 97 6.06 16.52 0.10
N GLU A 98 5.00 17.27 -0.21
CA GLU A 98 3.81 17.43 0.62
C GLU A 98 2.57 17.12 -0.21
N PHE A 99 1.56 16.52 0.39
CA PHE A 99 0.31 16.21 -0.30
C PHE A 99 -0.31 17.51 -0.88
N PRO A 100 -0.76 17.53 -2.14
CA PRO A 100 -0.87 16.41 -3.09
C PRO A 100 0.38 16.13 -3.95
N ASN A 101 1.44 16.94 -3.84
CA ASN A 101 2.67 16.90 -4.64
C ASN A 101 3.76 16.06 -3.96
N LEU A 102 3.52 14.76 -3.84
CA LEU A 102 4.45 13.82 -3.21
C LEU A 102 5.53 13.36 -4.19
N GLU A 103 6.79 13.37 -3.74
CA GLU A 103 7.90 12.71 -4.43
C GLU A 103 7.92 11.25 -4.01
N THR A 104 7.86 10.34 -4.99
CA THR A 104 7.78 8.90 -4.73
C THR A 104 8.85 8.14 -5.49
N ARG A 105 9.22 6.98 -4.95
CA ARG A 105 10.02 5.95 -5.64
C ARG A 105 9.22 4.67 -5.72
N GLU A 106 9.57 3.85 -6.71
CA GLU A 106 8.92 2.58 -6.95
C GLU A 106 9.72 1.41 -6.39
N LEU A 107 8.97 0.40 -5.97
CA LEU A 107 9.44 -0.96 -5.82
C LEU A 107 8.39 -1.90 -6.40
N SER A 108 8.74 -3.15 -6.63
CA SER A 108 7.76 -4.10 -7.16
C SER A 108 7.94 -5.50 -6.59
N LEU A 109 6.85 -6.24 -6.54
CA LEU A 109 6.81 -7.65 -6.19
C LEU A 109 6.49 -8.46 -7.44
N SER A 110 7.11 -9.63 -7.55
CA SER A 110 6.88 -10.62 -8.60
C SER A 110 6.84 -11.99 -7.95
N ALA A 111 6.41 -13.02 -8.68
CA ALA A 111 6.51 -14.39 -8.19
C ALA A 111 7.95 -14.83 -7.81
N GLN A 112 8.99 -14.13 -8.29
CA GLN A 112 10.38 -14.45 -7.97
C GLN A 112 10.95 -13.68 -6.79
N GLY A 113 10.30 -12.61 -6.32
CA GLY A 113 10.87 -11.76 -5.26
C GLY A 113 10.61 -10.27 -5.40
N LEU A 114 11.31 -9.52 -4.55
CA LEU A 114 11.29 -8.06 -4.44
C LEU A 114 12.23 -7.42 -5.47
N HIS A 115 11.79 -6.33 -6.11
CA HIS A 115 12.57 -5.55 -7.06
C HIS A 115 12.63 -4.09 -6.62
N ILE A 116 13.84 -3.53 -6.51
CA ILE A 116 14.08 -2.11 -6.21
C ILE A 116 15.12 -1.58 -7.19
N GLY A 117 14.68 -0.73 -8.11
CA GLY A 117 15.53 -0.27 -9.22
C GLY A 117 16.01 -1.45 -10.07
N ALA A 118 17.33 -1.59 -10.22
CA ALA A 118 17.96 -2.68 -10.97
C ALA A 118 18.23 -3.95 -10.13
N ALA A 119 18.05 -3.87 -8.81
CA ALA A 119 18.32 -4.97 -7.91
C ALA A 119 17.06 -5.80 -7.65
N ALA A 120 17.27 -7.11 -7.51
CA ALA A 120 16.22 -8.08 -7.21
C ALA A 120 16.69 -8.99 -6.07
N TRP A 121 15.77 -9.26 -5.14
CA TRP A 121 15.98 -10.13 -3.99
C TRP A 121 14.96 -11.25 -4.04
N PRO A 122 15.40 -12.50 -4.26
CA PRO A 122 14.54 -13.65 -4.14
C PRO A 122 13.92 -13.75 -2.75
N TYR A 123 12.69 -14.24 -2.64
CA TYR A 123 12.01 -14.33 -1.34
C TYR A 123 12.76 -15.22 -0.34
N GLU A 124 13.42 -16.27 -0.82
CA GLU A 124 14.28 -17.13 0.00
C GLU A 124 15.51 -16.43 0.59
N SER A 125 15.91 -15.28 0.03
CA SER A 125 17.02 -14.47 0.54
C SER A 125 16.58 -13.42 1.55
N LEU A 126 15.27 -13.30 1.81
CA LEU A 126 14.70 -12.29 2.70
C LEU A 126 14.29 -12.92 4.03
N LEU A 127 14.65 -12.28 5.13
CA LEU A 127 14.15 -12.63 6.45
C LEU A 127 12.69 -12.22 6.60
N ARG A 128 11.95 -13.04 7.37
CA ARG A 128 10.56 -12.78 7.72
C ARG A 128 10.45 -11.49 8.54
N ILE A 129 9.49 -10.65 8.20
CA ILE A 129 9.15 -9.46 9.00
C ILE A 129 8.47 -9.94 10.30
N ASP A 130 9.01 -9.56 11.47
CA ASP A 130 8.38 -9.86 12.76
C ASP A 130 7.02 -9.18 12.87
N LEU A 131 5.97 -10.00 13.04
CA LEU A 131 4.56 -9.64 13.15
C LEU A 131 4.26 -8.57 14.22
N ASN A 132 5.10 -8.47 15.25
CA ASN A 132 4.84 -7.57 16.38
C ASN A 132 5.25 -6.10 16.12
N ASP A 133 6.12 -5.85 15.13
CA ASP A 133 6.68 -4.51 14.84
C ASP A 133 6.04 -3.84 13.61
N TRP A 134 4.98 -4.43 13.06
CA TRP A 134 4.37 -4.02 11.78
C TRP A 134 3.64 -2.68 11.78
N THR A 135 3.39 -2.08 12.95
CA THR A 135 2.57 -0.87 13.04
C THR A 135 3.32 0.39 12.61
N ASP A 136 4.64 0.39 12.70
CA ASP A 136 5.42 1.63 12.61
C ASP A 136 6.29 1.66 11.35
N THR A 137 7.01 0.56 11.05
CA THR A 137 7.96 0.49 9.93
C THR A 137 7.91 -0.86 9.23
N ILE A 138 7.77 -0.83 7.91
CA ILE A 138 7.96 -1.99 7.04
C ILE A 138 9.46 -2.20 6.89
N SER A 139 9.99 -3.34 7.33
CA SER A 139 11.42 -3.66 7.27
C SER A 139 11.62 -5.03 6.63
N LEU A 140 12.38 -5.08 5.54
CA LEU A 140 12.83 -6.30 4.88
C LEU A 140 14.35 -6.38 4.99
N GLN A 141 14.84 -7.53 5.45
CA GLN A 141 16.26 -7.79 5.66
C GLN A 141 16.71 -8.97 4.81
N ASP A 142 17.98 -9.01 4.42
CA ASP A 142 18.60 -10.19 3.83
C ASP A 142 18.96 -11.24 4.91
N ASP A 143 19.40 -12.42 4.47
CA ASP A 143 19.85 -13.53 5.32
C ASP A 143 20.99 -13.17 6.30
N SER A 144 21.72 -12.09 6.05
CA SER A 144 22.76 -11.56 6.93
C SER A 144 22.23 -10.61 8.02
N GLY A 145 20.92 -10.33 8.01
CA GLY A 145 20.26 -9.38 8.90
C GLY A 145 20.39 -7.92 8.46
N LYS A 146 20.88 -7.66 7.25
CA LYS A 146 21.04 -6.30 6.72
C LYS A 146 19.73 -5.84 6.07
N ALA A 147 19.29 -4.63 6.41
CA ALA A 147 18.11 -4.03 5.79
C ALA A 147 18.28 -3.86 4.27
N VAL A 148 17.41 -4.53 3.52
CA VAL A 148 17.22 -4.39 2.07
C VAL A 148 16.27 -3.24 1.77
N PHE A 149 15.19 -3.13 2.56
CA PHE A 149 14.20 -2.07 2.46
C PHE A 149 13.67 -1.71 3.85
N SER A 150 13.49 -0.42 4.10
CA SER A 150 12.88 0.08 5.32
C SER A 150 12.07 1.33 4.99
N CYS A 151 10.80 1.36 5.40
CA CYS A 151 9.90 2.48 5.14
C CYS A 151 8.82 2.58 6.23
N PRO A 152 8.59 3.76 6.82
CA PRO A 152 7.44 3.97 7.70
C PRO A 152 6.14 3.60 6.98
N VAL A 153 5.23 2.91 7.66
CA VAL A 153 3.95 2.46 7.06
C VAL A 153 3.17 3.62 6.46
N THR A 154 3.17 4.79 7.12
CA THR A 154 2.52 6.03 6.67
C THR A 154 3.15 6.65 5.42
N ARG A 155 4.35 6.22 5.04
CA ARG A 155 5.04 6.66 3.81
C ARG A 155 4.96 5.64 2.69
N MET A 156 4.38 4.48 2.92
CA MET A 156 4.12 3.49 1.88
C MET A 156 2.69 3.66 1.34
N LEU A 157 2.57 3.88 0.03
CA LEU A 157 1.26 3.90 -0.62
C LEU A 157 0.73 2.48 -0.75
N SER A 158 -0.55 2.29 -0.45
CA SER A 158 -1.20 0.98 -0.43
C SER A 158 -0.48 -0.01 0.49
N SER A 159 -0.01 0.46 1.65
CA SER A 159 0.78 -0.31 2.61
C SER A 159 0.13 -1.64 3.00
N ASP A 160 -1.18 -1.66 3.21
CA ASP A 160 -1.92 -2.89 3.53
C ASP A 160 -1.74 -3.98 2.45
N LEU A 161 -1.88 -3.62 1.18
CA LEU A 161 -1.71 -4.56 0.07
C LEU A 161 -0.27 -5.03 -0.04
N PHE A 162 0.69 -4.11 0.10
CA PHE A 162 2.10 -4.46 0.06
C PHE A 162 2.46 -5.48 1.16
N VAL A 163 2.02 -5.21 2.39
CA VAL A 163 2.29 -6.08 3.54
C VAL A 163 1.64 -7.45 3.35
N ASN A 164 0.39 -7.51 2.89
CA ASN A 164 -0.29 -8.78 2.63
C ASN A 164 0.46 -9.63 1.59
N LEU A 165 0.85 -9.04 0.45
CA LEU A 165 1.59 -9.77 -0.59
C LEU A 165 2.95 -10.25 -0.11
N VAL A 166 3.71 -9.40 0.59
CA VAL A 166 5.01 -9.79 1.14
C VAL A 166 4.85 -10.92 2.15
N TYR A 167 3.85 -10.82 3.03
CA TYR A 167 3.60 -11.84 4.05
C TYR A 167 3.21 -13.18 3.44
N ASP A 168 2.28 -13.18 2.48
CA ASP A 168 1.87 -14.39 1.78
C ASP A 168 3.07 -15.10 1.13
N GLN A 169 3.91 -14.34 0.41
CA GLN A 169 5.09 -14.89 -0.26
C GLN A 169 6.16 -15.41 0.72
N LEU A 170 6.45 -14.68 1.81
CA LEU A 170 7.40 -15.12 2.84
C LEU A 170 6.83 -16.24 3.73
N GLY A 171 5.51 -16.38 3.82
CA GLY A 171 4.83 -17.47 4.49
C GLY A 171 4.88 -18.76 3.67
N GLN A 172 4.65 -18.67 2.36
CA GLN A 172 4.70 -19.81 1.43
C GLN A 172 6.11 -20.40 1.29
N THR A 173 7.17 -19.58 1.31
CA THR A 173 8.55 -20.10 1.26
C THR A 173 8.94 -20.90 2.50
N ALA A 174 8.27 -20.72 3.64
CA ALA A 174 8.54 -21.46 4.88
C ALA A 174 7.96 -22.88 4.89
N GLU A 175 6.95 -23.18 4.06
CA GLU A 175 6.31 -24.51 4.02
C GLU A 175 7.08 -25.53 3.16
N TYR A 176 8.16 -25.12 2.49
CA TYR A 176 8.96 -25.96 1.59
C TYR A 176 10.46 -26.04 1.91
N ALA A 177 10.87 -25.66 3.12
CA ALA A 177 12.27 -25.75 3.59
C ALA A 177 12.52 -26.97 4.50
#